data_AF-A0AAE5GN24-F1
#
_entry.id   AF-A0AAE5GN24-F1
#
_cell.length_a   1.000
_cell.length_b   1.000
_cell.length_c   1.000
_cell.angle_alpha   90.00
_cell.angle_beta   90.00
_cell.angle_gamma   90.00
#
_symmetry.space_group_name_H-M   'P 1'
#
loop_
_entity.id
_entity.type
_entity.pdbx_description
1 polymer ?
#
loop_
_entity_poly.entity_id
_entity_poly.type
_entity_poly.pdbx_seq_one_letter_code
_entity_poly.pdbx_strand_id
1 'polypeptide(L)'
;MNISKPKLQTIVCSLIVATLFGCNSSNSNSNSNSNSNSNVKPNSVMQQSNKPKANYVFNKAKKDELLVERNEVIQSSSLTFNGATYSPSFATVREDNKKNKIIFLLMKGKKSGSDIVLQVPRKPQTNDICRIYTTGGDYYEFDCSSKQVNVNGDMIYYSGLYTKKSPQAKAITTNTKDFTLELHQYLQVIGSTQLNLAMNGSVASITTSNPYRDFGAGIDSTDLGVTTYTQLEKLLMAPVLGKEITLVFDTPIDGSSDDDINMYTGLLIQDKGLHTKVSKTGSVFSGGTDLFTAGKTRTLELNDPNIPAEKNKQVGVHSWSEDDEKTGKTVEATNIPYTNESHRAQATYFQRTLGDKGIDFYLFTLKSAPAEGAHYMTRSELESYRVTTSIQ
;
A
#
# COMPACT_ATOMS: atom_id res chain seq x y z
N MET A 1 15.33 -18.85 -31.90
CA MET A 1 14.24 -17.85 -31.99
C MET A 1 14.46 -16.82 -30.91
N ASN A 2 14.90 -15.62 -31.29
CA ASN A 2 15.08 -14.49 -30.38
C ASN A 2 13.71 -13.98 -29.93
N ILE A 3 13.31 -14.33 -28.71
CA ILE A 3 12.16 -13.72 -28.06
C ILE A 3 12.67 -12.43 -27.42
N SER A 4 12.39 -11.31 -28.10
CA SER A 4 12.59 -9.97 -27.56
C SER A 4 11.80 -9.83 -26.26
N LYS A 5 12.51 -9.69 -25.14
CA LYS A 5 11.89 -9.38 -23.84
C LYS A 5 11.20 -8.01 -23.94
N PRO A 6 9.90 -7.88 -23.64
CA PRO A 6 9.30 -6.56 -23.47
C PRO A 6 9.94 -5.91 -22.24
N LYS A 7 10.31 -4.63 -22.34
CA LYS A 7 10.74 -3.83 -21.19
C LYS A 7 9.54 -3.71 -20.25
N LEU A 8 9.72 -4.03 -18.97
CA LEU A 8 8.84 -3.57 -17.89
C LEU A 8 8.80 -2.04 -17.98
N GLN A 9 7.74 -1.48 -18.56
CA GLN A 9 7.61 -0.04 -18.81
C GLN A 9 6.49 0.61 -18.01
N THR A 10 5.95 -0.09 -17.01
CA THR A 10 4.79 0.40 -16.26
C THR A 10 4.82 0.01 -14.80
N ILE A 11 5.98 0.17 -14.14
CA ILE A 11 5.96 0.29 -12.68
C ILE A 11 6.06 1.78 -12.36
N VAL A 12 4.91 2.35 -12.00
CA VAL A 12 4.70 3.78 -11.71
C VAL A 12 4.80 4.68 -12.94
N CYS A 13 3.78 4.63 -13.79
CA CYS A 13 3.38 5.78 -14.59
C CYS A 13 1.91 5.65 -14.95
N SER A 14 1.07 6.43 -14.25
CA SER A 14 -0.09 7.05 -14.87
C SER A 14 0.42 7.90 -16.05
N LEU A 15 0.69 7.26 -17.18
CA LEU A 15 1.17 7.89 -18.40
C LEU A 15 0.01 8.68 -19.02
N ILE A 16 -0.24 9.88 -18.49
CA ILE A 16 -1.08 10.87 -19.19
C ILE A 16 -0.25 11.39 -20.36
N VAL A 17 -0.60 10.96 -21.57
CA VAL A 17 -0.17 11.62 -22.80
C VAL A 17 -0.89 12.97 -22.86
N ALA A 18 -0.24 14.02 -22.35
CA ALA A 18 -0.69 15.38 -22.53
C ALA A 18 -0.54 15.76 -24.02
N THR A 19 -1.63 15.66 -24.78
CA THR A 19 -1.73 16.29 -26.09
C THR A 19 -1.87 17.79 -25.90
N LEU A 20 -0.78 18.53 -26.11
CA LEU A 20 -0.78 19.98 -26.20
C LEU A 20 -1.53 20.41 -27.46
N PHE A 21 -2.81 20.77 -27.33
CA PHE A 21 -3.44 21.67 -28.29
C PHE A 21 -3.08 23.10 -27.91
N GLY A 22 -2.07 23.63 -28.59
CA GLY A 22 -1.81 25.05 -28.63
C GLY A 22 -2.92 25.77 -29.41
N CYS A 23 -3.53 26.77 -28.78
CA CYS A 23 -4.16 27.88 -29.48
C CYS A 23 -3.69 29.16 -28.79
N ASN A 24 -2.77 29.85 -29.44
CA ASN A 24 -2.35 31.20 -29.09
C ASN A 24 -2.77 32.14 -30.22
N SER A 25 -3.70 33.05 -29.92
CA SER A 25 -4.08 34.26 -30.64
C SER A 25 -5.29 34.78 -29.86
N SER A 26 -5.37 36.00 -29.33
CA SER A 26 -4.80 37.25 -29.78
C SER A 26 -4.87 38.28 -28.65
N ASN A 27 -3.92 39.19 -28.72
CA ASN A 27 -3.72 40.39 -27.93
C ASN A 27 -4.89 41.39 -28.09
N SER A 28 -5.39 41.97 -26.99
CA SER A 28 -5.92 43.34 -26.98
C SER A 28 -5.97 43.92 -25.56
N ASN A 29 -5.10 44.90 -25.34
CA ASN A 29 -5.15 45.89 -24.27
C ASN A 29 -6.51 46.62 -24.23
N SER A 30 -7.04 46.86 -23.02
CA SER A 30 -7.51 48.21 -22.65
C SER A 30 -7.74 48.36 -21.15
N ASN A 31 -7.19 49.47 -20.67
CA ASN A 31 -7.25 50.10 -19.36
C ASN A 31 -8.63 50.19 -18.63
N SER A 32 -8.47 50.36 -17.31
CA SER A 32 -9.14 51.34 -16.43
C SER A 32 -10.47 51.02 -15.71
N ASN A 33 -10.32 51.03 -14.39
CA ASN A 33 -11.12 51.69 -13.35
C ASN A 33 -12.59 51.32 -13.04
N SER A 34 -12.79 51.25 -11.72
CA SER A 34 -13.94 51.75 -10.93
C SER A 34 -14.97 50.75 -10.39
N ASN A 35 -15.18 50.92 -9.08
CA ASN A 35 -16.21 50.38 -8.20
C ASN A 35 -17.61 50.31 -8.83
N SER A 36 -18.34 49.22 -8.52
CA SER A 36 -19.69 49.34 -7.96
C SER A 36 -20.23 47.99 -7.46
N ASN A 37 -20.76 48.00 -6.24
CA ASN A 37 -21.65 46.99 -5.68
C ASN A 37 -22.83 46.69 -6.61
N SER A 38 -23.13 45.40 -6.80
CA SER A 38 -24.51 44.96 -7.06
C SER A 38 -24.71 43.52 -6.61
N ASN A 39 -25.65 43.35 -5.68
CA ASN A 39 -26.23 42.08 -5.25
C ASN A 39 -26.69 41.24 -6.43
N VAL A 40 -26.12 40.05 -6.58
CA VAL A 40 -26.68 38.98 -7.42
C VAL A 40 -26.79 37.72 -6.56
N LYS A 41 -28.03 37.25 -6.40
CA LYS A 41 -28.36 35.95 -5.78
C LYS A 41 -27.54 34.84 -6.46
N PRO A 42 -26.93 33.89 -5.74
CA PRO A 42 -26.25 32.79 -6.39
C PRO A 42 -27.31 31.86 -7.02
N ASN A 43 -27.39 31.90 -8.35
CA ASN A 43 -28.09 30.90 -9.14
C ASN A 43 -27.48 29.52 -8.84
N SER A 44 -28.29 28.63 -8.30
CA SER A 44 -28.00 27.27 -7.89
C SER A 44 -27.85 26.28 -9.07
N VAL A 45 -27.27 26.72 -10.20
CA VAL A 45 -27.10 25.87 -11.39
C VAL A 45 -25.71 26.11 -12.00
N MET A 46 -24.66 25.80 -11.25
CA MET A 46 -23.29 25.60 -11.75
C MET A 46 -22.46 24.88 -10.67
N GLN A 47 -22.75 23.61 -10.40
CA GLN A 47 -21.89 22.80 -9.51
C GLN A 47 -21.76 21.33 -9.94
N GLN A 48 -22.02 21.04 -11.21
CA GLN A 48 -21.93 19.68 -11.75
C GLN A 48 -20.74 19.44 -12.69
N SER A 49 -19.77 20.36 -12.78
CA SER A 49 -18.69 20.26 -13.80
C SER A 49 -17.30 19.80 -13.32
N ASN A 50 -17.06 19.62 -12.02
CA ASN A 50 -15.70 19.36 -11.49
C ASN A 50 -15.55 18.04 -10.71
N LYS A 51 -16.48 17.07 -10.84
CA LYS A 51 -16.31 15.74 -10.21
C LYS A 51 -15.63 14.76 -11.18
N PRO A 52 -14.82 13.81 -10.70
CA PRO A 52 -14.26 12.76 -11.54
C PRO A 52 -15.33 11.86 -12.13
N LYS A 53 -15.07 11.33 -13.33
CA LYS A 53 -15.92 10.30 -13.93
C LYS A 53 -15.62 8.95 -13.28
N ALA A 54 -16.66 8.27 -12.81
CA ALA A 54 -16.59 6.91 -12.30
C ALA A 54 -16.85 5.88 -13.42
N ASN A 55 -16.00 5.86 -14.45
CA ASN A 55 -16.15 4.99 -15.62
C ASN A 55 -14.89 4.17 -15.96
N TYR A 56 -14.02 3.95 -14.98
CA TYR A 56 -12.88 3.05 -15.13
C TYR A 56 -13.35 1.60 -15.28
N VAL A 57 -12.77 0.85 -16.21
CA VAL A 57 -13.16 -0.55 -16.44
C VAL A 57 -12.18 -1.48 -15.74
N PHE A 58 -12.54 -1.92 -14.53
CA PHE A 58 -11.88 -3.03 -13.85
C PHE A 58 -12.19 -4.33 -14.59
N ASN A 59 -11.15 -5.08 -14.95
CA ASN A 59 -11.35 -6.33 -15.68
C ASN A 59 -10.27 -7.36 -15.33
N LYS A 60 -10.60 -8.62 -15.62
CA LYS A 60 -9.73 -9.75 -15.31
C LYS A 60 -8.39 -9.69 -16.04
N ALA A 61 -8.35 -9.25 -17.30
CA ALA A 61 -7.11 -9.23 -18.08
C ALA A 61 -6.07 -8.27 -17.48
N LYS A 62 -6.46 -7.03 -17.13
CA LYS A 62 -5.59 -6.07 -16.45
C LYS A 62 -5.13 -6.56 -15.08
N LYS A 63 -6.04 -7.16 -14.32
CA LYS A 63 -5.70 -7.76 -13.02
C LYS A 63 -4.66 -8.86 -13.18
N ASP A 64 -4.87 -9.78 -14.12
CA ASP A 64 -3.95 -10.90 -14.35
C ASP A 64 -2.58 -10.40 -14.84
N GLU A 65 -2.53 -9.37 -15.67
CA GLU A 65 -1.29 -8.69 -16.09
C GLU A 65 -0.53 -8.14 -14.88
N LEU A 66 -1.19 -7.38 -14.01
CA LEU A 66 -0.58 -6.88 -12.76
C LEU A 66 -0.04 -8.03 -11.90
N LEU A 67 -0.79 -9.13 -11.74
CA LEU A 67 -0.35 -10.29 -10.96
C LEU A 67 0.89 -10.96 -11.56
N VAL A 68 0.98 -11.05 -12.90
CA VAL A 68 2.19 -11.55 -13.58
C VAL A 68 3.38 -10.63 -13.29
N GLU A 69 3.22 -9.32 -13.49
CA GLU A 69 4.28 -8.34 -13.22
C GLU A 69 4.76 -8.41 -11.77
N ARG A 70 3.84 -8.44 -10.79
CA ARG A 70 4.23 -8.48 -9.37
C ARG A 70 4.88 -9.81 -9.00
N ASN A 71 4.46 -10.91 -9.62
CA ASN A 71 5.11 -12.19 -9.42
C ASN A 71 6.54 -12.21 -10.00
N GLU A 72 6.81 -11.53 -11.12
CA GLU A 72 8.18 -11.35 -11.62
C GLU A 72 9.07 -10.59 -10.62
N VAL A 73 8.56 -9.49 -10.04
CA VAL A 73 9.25 -8.72 -8.99
C VAL A 73 9.63 -9.60 -7.79
N ILE A 74 8.70 -10.46 -7.35
CA ILE A 74 8.90 -11.39 -6.22
C ILE A 74 9.95 -12.44 -6.59
N GLN A 75 9.81 -13.08 -7.75
CA GLN A 75 10.62 -14.22 -8.16
C GLN A 75 12.05 -13.85 -8.57
N SER A 76 12.28 -12.61 -9.01
CA SER A 76 13.62 -12.13 -9.35
C SER A 76 14.48 -11.83 -8.13
N SER A 77 13.90 -11.87 -6.92
CA SER A 77 14.57 -11.47 -5.69
C SER A 77 14.90 -12.68 -4.82
N SER A 78 16.12 -12.75 -4.31
CA SER A 78 16.56 -13.85 -3.45
C SER A 78 17.71 -13.44 -2.55
N LEU A 79 17.81 -14.09 -1.39
CA LEU A 79 18.91 -13.94 -0.45
C LEU A 79 19.66 -15.26 -0.32
N THR A 80 20.98 -15.21 -0.39
CA THR A 80 21.85 -16.29 0.06
C THR A 80 22.59 -15.86 1.32
N PHE A 81 22.37 -16.58 2.41
CA PHE A 81 22.97 -16.34 3.71
C PHE A 81 23.26 -17.67 4.41
N ASN A 82 24.45 -17.81 5.00
CA ASN A 82 24.86 -19.00 5.77
C ASN A 82 24.64 -20.34 5.03
N GLY A 83 24.96 -20.36 3.72
CA GLY A 83 24.80 -21.55 2.86
C GLY A 83 23.34 -21.91 2.53
N ALA A 84 22.36 -21.10 2.93
CA ALA A 84 20.95 -21.27 2.61
C ALA A 84 20.45 -20.16 1.67
N THR A 85 19.46 -20.50 0.86
CA THR A 85 18.74 -19.55 0.00
C THR A 85 17.36 -19.29 0.57
N TYR A 86 16.95 -18.03 0.51
CA TYR A 86 15.67 -17.53 0.98
C TYR A 86 14.97 -16.73 -0.11
N SER A 87 13.64 -16.78 -0.10
CA SER A 87 12.79 -16.03 -1.03
C SER A 87 11.89 -15.05 -0.27
N PRO A 88 11.61 -13.86 -0.81
CA PRO A 88 10.73 -12.91 -0.14
C PRO A 88 9.30 -13.44 -0.08
N SER A 89 8.67 -13.25 1.08
CA SER A 89 7.25 -13.59 1.31
C SER A 89 6.44 -12.41 1.78
N PHE A 90 7.05 -11.44 2.45
CA PHE A 90 6.45 -10.16 2.81
C PHE A 90 7.49 -9.06 2.66
N ALA A 91 7.04 -7.86 2.33
CA ALA A 91 7.90 -6.67 2.28
C ALA A 91 7.16 -5.46 2.83
N THR A 92 7.90 -4.55 3.45
CA THR A 92 7.35 -3.30 3.97
C THR A 92 8.45 -2.25 3.94
N VAL A 93 8.09 -0.98 3.74
CA VAL A 93 9.06 0.12 3.71
C VAL A 93 8.77 1.05 4.87
N ARG A 94 9.82 1.42 5.61
CA ARG A 94 9.74 2.34 6.74
C ARG A 94 10.73 3.47 6.55
N GLU A 95 10.46 4.61 7.18
CA GLU A 95 11.39 5.74 7.20
C GLU A 95 12.11 5.81 8.55
N ASP A 96 13.42 6.06 8.50
CA ASP A 96 14.17 6.40 9.71
C ASP A 96 13.98 7.88 10.09
N ASN A 97 14.58 8.29 11.22
CA ASN A 97 14.53 9.68 11.70
C ASN A 97 15.13 10.71 10.72
N LYS A 98 15.88 10.27 9.70
CA LYS A 98 16.47 11.09 8.65
C LYS A 98 15.69 11.00 7.33
N LYS A 99 14.51 10.37 7.34
CA LYS A 99 13.67 10.09 6.16
C LYS A 99 14.33 9.17 5.13
N ASN A 100 15.31 8.37 5.54
CA ASN A 100 15.83 7.33 4.67
C ASN A 100 14.84 6.17 4.66
N LYS A 101 14.50 5.70 3.46
CA LYS A 101 13.64 4.53 3.27
C LYS A 101 14.44 3.26 3.53
N ILE A 102 13.95 2.44 4.46
CA ILE A 102 14.48 1.13 4.84
C ILE A 102 13.45 0.09 4.44
N ILE A 103 13.91 -0.96 3.76
CA ILE A 103 13.08 -2.09 3.35
C ILE A 103 13.26 -3.18 4.39
N PHE A 104 12.14 -3.71 4.88
CA PHE A 104 12.11 -4.92 5.67
C PHE A 104 11.45 -6.03 4.86
N LEU A 105 12.10 -7.18 4.80
CA LEU A 105 11.68 -8.33 4.01
C LEU A 105 11.58 -9.53 4.94
N LEU A 106 10.39 -10.15 5.04
CA LEU A 106 10.30 -11.49 5.60
C LEU A 106 10.70 -12.47 4.51
N MET A 107 11.79 -13.19 4.76
CA MET A 107 12.39 -14.12 3.82
C MET A 107 12.13 -15.55 4.29
N LYS A 108 11.51 -16.36 3.44
CA LYS A 108 11.19 -17.77 3.71
C LYS A 108 12.39 -18.65 3.42
N GLY A 109 12.79 -19.44 4.41
CA GLY A 109 13.78 -20.48 4.24
C GLY A 109 13.16 -21.79 3.75
N LYS A 110 13.97 -22.71 3.23
CA LYS A 110 13.49 -24.04 2.78
C LYS A 110 13.00 -24.94 3.92
N LYS A 111 13.52 -24.73 5.14
CA LYS A 111 13.15 -25.54 6.32
C LYS A 111 12.06 -24.80 7.10
N SER A 112 11.09 -25.54 7.62
CA SER A 112 10.10 -24.95 8.53
C SER A 112 10.78 -24.28 9.73
N GLY A 113 10.33 -23.08 10.10
CA GLY A 113 10.91 -22.30 11.19
C GLY A 113 12.30 -21.72 10.91
N SER A 114 12.78 -21.75 9.66
CA SER A 114 14.05 -21.13 9.27
C SER A 114 13.90 -19.74 8.68
N ASP A 115 12.71 -19.16 8.72
CA ASP A 115 12.44 -17.81 8.21
C ASP A 115 13.31 -16.77 8.92
N ILE A 116 13.56 -15.66 8.24
CA ILE A 116 14.33 -14.53 8.75
C ILE A 116 13.70 -13.22 8.30
N VAL A 117 14.05 -12.12 8.98
CA VAL A 117 13.69 -10.77 8.54
C VAL A 117 14.96 -10.05 8.14
N LEU A 118 15.01 -9.59 6.88
CA LEU A 118 16.11 -8.81 6.35
C LEU A 118 15.73 -7.32 6.37
N GLN A 119 16.56 -6.50 7.01
CA GLN A 119 16.52 -5.05 6.95
C GLN A 119 17.63 -4.56 6.01
N VAL A 120 17.26 -3.85 4.95
CA VAL A 120 18.21 -3.24 3.99
C VAL A 120 17.86 -1.77 3.72
N PRO A 121 18.85 -0.88 3.55
CA PRO A 121 18.59 0.49 3.09
C PRO A 121 18.09 0.48 1.64
N ARG A 122 17.05 1.26 1.29
CA ARG A 122 16.58 1.35 -0.10
C ARG A 122 17.58 2.08 -1.01
N LYS A 123 18.25 3.10 -0.47
CA LYS A 123 19.27 3.91 -1.15
C LYS A 123 20.54 3.96 -0.29
N PRO A 124 21.43 2.96 -0.43
CA PRO A 124 22.57 2.77 0.46
C PRO A 124 23.55 3.95 0.48
N GLN A 125 24.00 4.33 1.67
CA GLN A 125 24.99 5.38 1.95
C GLN A 125 26.33 4.76 2.38
N THR A 126 27.36 5.59 2.58
CA THR A 126 28.75 5.15 2.85
C THR A 126 28.93 4.26 4.07
N ASN A 127 28.05 4.33 5.07
CA ASN A 127 28.19 3.60 6.34
C ASN A 127 26.94 2.78 6.68
N ASP A 128 26.10 2.48 5.70
CA ASP A 128 24.86 1.77 5.96
C ASP A 128 25.10 0.28 6.28
N ILE A 129 24.26 -0.23 7.17
CA ILE A 129 24.31 -1.60 7.68
C ILE A 129 23.02 -2.31 7.31
N CYS A 130 23.13 -3.55 6.81
CA CYS A 130 21.99 -4.46 6.77
C CYS A 130 21.92 -5.27 8.05
N ARG A 131 20.70 -5.70 8.40
CA ARG A 131 20.48 -6.65 9.50
C ARG A 131 19.69 -7.85 9.04
N ILE A 132 20.10 -9.04 9.49
CA ILE A 132 19.28 -10.25 9.41
C ILE A 132 18.84 -10.58 10.83
N TYR A 133 17.54 -10.54 11.07
CA TYR A 133 16.91 -10.93 12.32
C TYR A 133 16.42 -12.38 12.22
N THR A 134 16.67 -13.16 13.28
CA THR A 134 16.15 -14.52 13.44
C THR A 134 15.03 -14.55 14.48
N THR A 135 14.21 -15.61 14.47
CA THR A 135 13.20 -15.83 15.51
C THR A 135 13.81 -15.72 16.91
N GLY A 136 13.16 -14.98 17.80
CA GLY A 136 13.65 -14.73 19.16
C GLY A 136 14.45 -13.43 19.32
N GLY A 137 14.64 -12.65 18.24
CA GLY A 137 15.22 -11.30 18.30
C GLY A 137 16.74 -11.21 18.14
N ASP A 138 17.41 -12.35 17.95
CA ASP A 138 18.83 -12.36 17.59
C ASP A 138 19.05 -11.78 16.19
N TYR A 139 20.20 -11.13 15.98
CA TYR A 139 20.51 -10.51 14.70
C TYR A 139 21.99 -10.61 14.30
N TYR A 140 22.22 -10.46 13.00
CA TYR A 140 23.53 -10.34 12.37
C TYR A 140 23.60 -9.01 11.62
N GLU A 141 24.73 -8.32 11.72
CA GLU A 141 25.00 -7.07 11.01
C GLU A 141 25.99 -7.31 9.87
N PHE A 142 25.78 -6.57 8.79
CA PHE A 142 26.61 -6.62 7.61
C PHE A 142 26.86 -5.22 7.07
N ASP A 143 28.08 -4.95 6.60
CA ASP A 143 28.37 -3.77 5.80
C ASP A 143 27.59 -3.88 4.49
N CYS A 144 26.66 -2.96 4.30
CA CYS A 144 25.85 -2.79 3.11
C CYS A 144 25.97 -1.38 2.56
N SER A 145 27.14 -0.76 2.78
CA SER A 145 27.41 0.56 2.27
C SER A 145 27.28 0.61 0.75
N SER A 146 27.22 1.82 0.20
CA SER A 146 27.22 2.05 -1.26
C SER A 146 28.36 1.35 -2.01
N LYS A 147 29.46 0.98 -1.34
CA LYS A 147 30.58 0.20 -1.92
C LYS A 147 30.25 -1.28 -2.13
N GLN A 148 29.30 -1.82 -1.36
CA GLN A 148 28.86 -3.22 -1.41
C GLN A 148 27.63 -3.41 -2.30
N VAL A 149 27.16 -2.35 -2.96
CA VAL A 149 25.91 -2.34 -3.71
C VAL A 149 26.14 -1.99 -5.16
N ASN A 150 25.58 -2.80 -6.05
CA ASN A 150 25.57 -2.55 -7.49
C ASN A 150 24.13 -2.50 -8.00
N VAL A 151 23.85 -1.60 -8.94
CA VAL A 151 22.52 -1.46 -9.55
C VAL A 151 22.66 -1.76 -11.04
N ASN A 152 21.82 -2.65 -11.56
CA ASN A 152 21.76 -2.98 -12.97
C ASN A 152 20.30 -3.12 -13.42
N GLY A 153 19.82 -2.13 -14.17
CA GLY A 153 18.39 -2.03 -14.50
C GLY A 153 17.55 -1.93 -13.23
N ASP A 154 16.50 -2.75 -13.15
CA ASP A 154 15.58 -2.80 -11.99
C ASP A 154 16.12 -3.62 -10.81
N MET A 155 17.30 -4.22 -10.95
CA MET A 155 17.90 -5.08 -9.94
C MET A 155 18.98 -4.35 -9.14
N ILE A 156 18.91 -4.51 -7.82
CA ILE A 156 19.89 -4.05 -6.85
C ILE A 156 20.56 -5.28 -6.23
N TYR A 157 21.89 -5.30 -6.27
CA TYR A 157 22.71 -6.41 -5.81
C TYR A 157 23.51 -5.98 -4.59
N TYR A 158 23.28 -6.61 -3.44
CA TYR A 158 24.04 -6.40 -2.22
C TYR A 158 25.03 -7.55 -2.03
N SER A 159 26.29 -7.20 -1.77
CA SER A 159 27.36 -8.12 -1.40
C SER A 159 27.79 -7.83 0.04
N GLY A 160 26.92 -8.11 1.01
CA GLY A 160 27.15 -7.70 2.38
C GLY A 160 28.29 -8.47 3.06
N LEU A 161 29.13 -7.74 3.81
CA LEU A 161 30.25 -8.30 4.56
C LEU A 161 29.90 -8.39 6.03
N TYR A 162 30.10 -9.54 6.66
CA TYR A 162 29.73 -9.73 8.07
C TYR A 162 30.55 -8.84 8.98
N THR A 163 29.87 -8.15 9.90
CA THR A 163 30.53 -7.24 10.84
C THR A 163 30.43 -7.75 12.27
N LYS A 164 29.23 -8.11 12.73
CA LYS A 164 29.00 -8.62 14.08
C LYS A 164 27.65 -9.33 14.21
N LYS A 165 27.41 -9.92 15.38
CA LYS A 165 26.15 -10.56 15.78
C LYS A 165 25.70 -10.05 17.15
N SER A 166 24.41 -10.22 17.47
CA SER A 166 23.91 -10.03 18.83
C SER A 166 24.64 -10.99 19.79
N PRO A 167 24.78 -10.64 21.09
CA PRO A 167 25.54 -11.46 22.03
C PRO A 167 25.03 -12.90 22.16
N GLN A 168 23.73 -13.11 21.97
CA GLN A 168 23.06 -14.41 22.10
C GLN A 168 23.00 -15.20 20.77
N ALA A 169 23.30 -14.55 19.64
CA ALA A 169 23.28 -15.22 18.34
C ALA A 169 24.33 -16.33 18.24
N LYS A 170 23.95 -17.43 17.60
CA LYS A 170 24.86 -18.55 17.31
C LYS A 170 25.97 -18.11 16.35
N ALA A 171 27.12 -18.79 16.41
CA ALA A 171 28.18 -18.56 15.43
C ALA A 171 27.72 -19.03 14.04
N ILE A 172 28.13 -18.29 13.01
CA ILE A 172 27.97 -18.70 11.60
C ILE A 172 29.30 -19.27 11.10
N THR A 173 29.25 -20.31 10.29
CA THR A 173 30.42 -20.87 9.59
C THR A 173 30.30 -20.48 8.12
N THR A 174 31.00 -19.41 7.71
CA THR A 174 30.93 -18.90 6.34
C THR A 174 32.17 -19.31 5.53
N ASN A 175 31.94 -19.80 4.31
CA ASN A 175 32.99 -20.15 3.32
C ASN A 175 32.95 -19.22 2.08
N THR A 176 32.13 -18.16 2.07
CA THR A 176 31.93 -17.20 0.96
C THR A 176 31.49 -15.82 1.48
N LYS A 177 31.47 -14.79 0.60
CA LYS A 177 30.86 -13.46 0.83
C LYS A 177 29.59 -13.57 1.69
N ASP A 178 29.57 -12.89 2.84
CA ASP A 178 28.79 -13.33 4.00
C ASP A 178 27.27 -13.20 3.87
N PHE A 179 26.75 -12.37 2.96
CA PHE A 179 25.47 -12.64 2.31
C PHE A 179 25.41 -11.99 0.92
N THR A 180 24.61 -12.56 0.03
CA THR A 180 24.31 -11.99 -1.30
C THR A 180 22.81 -11.81 -1.43
N LEU A 181 22.35 -10.59 -1.75
CA LEU A 181 20.94 -10.30 -2.00
C LEU A 181 20.78 -9.74 -3.41
N GLU A 182 19.89 -10.37 -4.15
CA GLU A 182 19.35 -9.88 -5.40
C GLU A 182 17.97 -9.31 -5.10
N LEU A 183 17.76 -8.03 -5.40
CA LEU A 183 16.60 -7.29 -4.96
C LEU A 183 15.99 -6.50 -6.12
N HIS A 184 14.74 -6.79 -6.47
CA HIS A 184 14.01 -5.95 -7.42
C HIS A 184 13.63 -4.62 -6.75
N GLN A 185 13.83 -3.50 -7.43
CA GLN A 185 13.64 -2.16 -6.85
C GLN A 185 12.19 -1.81 -6.47
N TYR A 186 11.23 -2.64 -6.91
CA TYR A 186 9.79 -2.45 -6.70
C TYR A 186 9.17 -3.43 -5.71
N LEU A 187 9.96 -4.12 -4.88
CA LEU A 187 9.46 -5.12 -3.92
C LEU A 187 8.46 -4.60 -2.89
N GLN A 188 8.32 -3.28 -2.70
CA GLN A 188 7.29 -2.73 -1.81
C GLN A 188 5.89 -3.24 -2.18
N VAL A 189 5.63 -3.52 -3.47
CA VAL A 189 4.34 -4.03 -3.96
C VAL A 189 3.90 -5.36 -3.32
N ILE A 190 4.81 -6.09 -2.66
CA ILE A 190 4.50 -7.33 -1.96
C ILE A 190 3.46 -7.10 -0.85
N GLY A 191 3.63 -6.06 -0.03
CA GLY A 191 2.89 -5.87 1.21
C GLY A 191 3.35 -6.81 2.34
N SER A 192 2.88 -6.54 3.55
CA SER A 192 3.31 -7.22 4.77
C SER A 192 2.19 -7.72 5.68
N THR A 193 0.93 -7.55 5.28
CA THR A 193 -0.20 -8.09 6.04
C THR A 193 -0.38 -9.59 5.78
N GLN A 194 -0.27 -10.40 6.84
CA GLN A 194 -0.61 -11.83 6.79
C GLN A 194 -2.11 -12.03 7.08
N LEU A 195 -2.75 -12.96 6.36
CA LEU A 195 -4.15 -13.32 6.57
C LEU A 195 -4.27 -14.72 7.18
N ASN A 196 -5.02 -14.85 8.27
CA ASN A 196 -5.25 -16.13 8.95
C ASN A 196 -6.75 -16.48 8.91
N LEU A 197 -7.07 -17.66 8.41
CA LEU A 197 -8.44 -18.17 8.39
C LEU A 197 -8.74 -18.96 9.67
N ALA A 198 -9.82 -18.60 10.34
CA ALA A 198 -10.42 -19.35 11.43
C ALA A 198 -11.88 -19.68 11.09
N MET A 199 -12.31 -20.87 11.50
CA MET A 199 -13.63 -21.41 11.21
C MET A 199 -14.40 -21.65 12.51
N ASN A 200 -15.62 -21.14 12.59
CA ASN A 200 -16.56 -21.46 13.66
C ASN A 200 -17.91 -21.86 13.06
N GLY A 201 -18.07 -23.16 12.79
CA GLY A 201 -19.26 -23.69 12.14
C GLY A 201 -19.49 -23.11 10.73
N SER A 202 -20.57 -22.34 10.58
CA SER A 202 -20.94 -21.68 9.33
C SER A 202 -20.30 -20.31 9.13
N VAL A 203 -19.59 -19.79 10.14
CA VAL A 203 -18.93 -18.48 10.09
C VAL A 203 -17.44 -18.66 9.89
N ALA A 204 -16.87 -17.90 8.97
CA ALA A 204 -15.42 -17.82 8.76
C ALA A 204 -14.92 -16.42 9.12
N SER A 205 -13.78 -16.36 9.82
CA SER A 205 -13.06 -15.12 10.08
C SER A 205 -11.72 -15.18 9.38
N ILE A 206 -11.43 -14.18 8.56
CA ILE A 206 -10.11 -13.95 8.00
C ILE A 206 -9.52 -12.77 8.78
N THR A 207 -8.49 -13.02 9.58
CA THR A 207 -7.94 -12.02 10.51
C THR A 207 -6.55 -11.60 10.05
N THR A 208 -6.31 -10.30 9.98
CA THR A 208 -4.99 -9.74 9.67
C THR A 208 -4.04 -9.93 10.85
N SER A 209 -2.78 -10.29 10.59
CA SER A 209 -1.73 -10.32 11.60
C SER A 209 -0.43 -9.73 11.07
N ASN A 210 0.40 -9.23 11.99
CA ASN A 210 1.76 -8.79 11.68
C ASN A 210 2.74 -9.99 11.73
N PRO A 211 3.37 -10.37 10.60
CA PRO A 211 4.23 -11.55 10.53
C PRO A 211 5.64 -11.30 11.09
N TYR A 212 5.97 -10.07 11.50
CA TYR A 212 7.31 -9.70 11.99
C TYR A 212 7.48 -9.80 13.51
N ARG A 213 6.39 -10.02 14.28
CA ARG A 213 6.39 -9.90 15.75
C ARG A 213 7.44 -10.76 16.45
N ASP A 214 7.70 -11.96 15.93
CA ASP A 214 8.61 -12.92 16.57
C ASP A 214 10.11 -12.69 16.26
N PHE A 215 10.42 -11.71 15.40
CA PHE A 215 11.79 -11.46 14.93
C PHE A 215 12.48 -10.30 15.65
N GLY A 216 11.77 -9.51 16.46
CA GLY A 216 12.37 -8.37 17.15
C GLY A 216 12.82 -7.23 16.23
N ALA A 217 12.28 -7.14 15.01
CA ALA A 217 12.64 -6.11 14.02
C ALA A 217 12.00 -4.74 14.28
N GLY A 218 11.16 -4.61 15.32
CA GLY A 218 10.51 -3.34 15.69
C GLY A 218 9.48 -2.85 14.66
N ILE A 219 8.79 -3.77 13.99
CA ILE A 219 7.75 -3.47 13.02
C ILE A 219 6.41 -3.74 13.69
N ASP A 220 5.66 -2.68 14.01
CA ASP A 220 4.42 -2.77 14.79
C ASP A 220 3.15 -2.68 13.92
N SER A 221 3.30 -2.25 12.66
CA SER A 221 2.24 -2.10 11.67
C SER A 221 2.56 -2.85 10.38
N THR A 222 1.54 -3.08 9.54
CA THR A 222 1.70 -3.73 8.22
C THR A 222 1.10 -2.92 7.10
N ASP A 223 1.48 -3.24 5.86
CA ASP A 223 0.99 -2.59 4.65
C ASP A 223 0.35 -3.64 3.74
N LEU A 224 -0.66 -3.24 2.98
CA LEU A 224 -1.35 -4.09 2.02
C LEU A 224 -0.58 -4.14 0.69
N GLY A 225 -0.68 -5.23 -0.04
CA GLY A 225 -0.06 -5.37 -1.35
C GLY A 225 -0.55 -6.60 -2.10
N VAL A 226 0.20 -7.06 -3.10
CA VAL A 226 -0.18 -8.24 -3.90
C VAL A 226 -0.31 -9.52 -3.07
N THR A 227 0.44 -9.63 -1.97
CA THR A 227 0.29 -10.78 -1.06
C THR A 227 -1.06 -10.77 -0.35
N THR A 228 -1.65 -9.60 -0.09
CA THR A 228 -3.00 -9.51 0.47
C THR A 228 -4.03 -10.07 -0.51
N TYR A 229 -3.96 -9.64 -1.78
CA TYR A 229 -4.85 -10.15 -2.83
C TYR A 229 -4.75 -11.67 -2.98
N THR A 230 -3.53 -12.18 -3.16
CA THR A 230 -3.30 -13.61 -3.46
C THR A 230 -3.62 -14.51 -2.26
N GLN A 231 -3.32 -14.08 -1.04
CA GLN A 231 -3.77 -14.79 0.17
C GLN A 231 -5.30 -14.80 0.25
N LEU A 232 -5.96 -13.66 0.07
CA LEU A 232 -7.41 -13.57 0.15
C LEU A 232 -8.08 -14.44 -0.91
N GLU A 233 -7.65 -14.35 -2.17
CA GLU A 233 -8.16 -15.17 -3.27
C GLU A 233 -8.05 -16.67 -2.97
N LYS A 234 -6.90 -17.11 -2.45
CA LYS A 234 -6.68 -18.50 -2.03
C LYS A 234 -7.57 -18.93 -0.87
N LEU A 235 -7.72 -18.09 0.16
CA LEU A 235 -8.56 -18.37 1.33
C LEU A 235 -10.04 -18.42 0.97
N LEU A 236 -10.47 -17.69 -0.07
CA LEU A 236 -11.85 -17.65 -0.56
C LEU A 236 -12.23 -18.82 -1.50
N MET A 237 -11.37 -19.83 -1.66
CA MET A 237 -11.65 -21.02 -2.46
C MET A 237 -12.45 -22.08 -1.67
N ALA A 238 -12.08 -23.36 -1.79
CA ALA A 238 -12.86 -24.50 -1.27
C ALA A 238 -13.23 -24.47 0.23
N PRO A 239 -12.43 -23.96 1.19
CA PRO A 239 -12.77 -24.10 2.61
C PRO A 239 -13.92 -23.22 3.09
N VAL A 240 -14.31 -22.18 2.33
CA VAL A 240 -15.28 -21.16 2.79
C VAL A 240 -16.51 -21.02 1.90
N LEU A 241 -16.70 -21.91 0.92
CA LEU A 241 -17.84 -21.84 0.00
C LEU A 241 -19.17 -21.90 0.77
N GLY A 242 -20.05 -20.93 0.51
CA GLY A 242 -21.38 -20.85 1.13
C GLY A 242 -21.39 -20.38 2.59
N LYS A 243 -20.28 -19.85 3.10
CA LYS A 243 -20.18 -19.34 4.47
C LYS A 243 -20.28 -17.82 4.51
N GLU A 244 -20.75 -17.30 5.63
CA GLU A 244 -20.61 -15.88 5.96
C GLU A 244 -19.17 -15.63 6.40
N ILE A 245 -18.51 -14.65 5.78
CA ILE A 245 -17.09 -14.39 5.95
C ILE A 245 -16.89 -12.96 6.44
N THR A 246 -16.12 -12.79 7.51
CA THR A 246 -15.68 -11.47 7.98
C THR A 246 -14.17 -11.33 7.82
N LEU A 247 -13.73 -10.29 7.10
CA LEU A 247 -12.35 -9.82 7.14
C LEU A 247 -12.17 -8.89 8.35
N VAL A 248 -11.38 -9.33 9.32
CA VAL A 248 -11.11 -8.61 10.56
C VAL A 248 -9.72 -7.98 10.48
N PHE A 249 -9.67 -6.66 10.42
CA PHE A 249 -8.48 -5.86 10.63
C PHE A 249 -8.19 -5.82 12.14
N ASP A 250 -7.27 -6.67 12.57
CA ASP A 250 -6.91 -6.95 13.97
C ASP A 250 -5.48 -6.50 14.34
N THR A 251 -4.78 -5.92 13.35
CA THR A 251 -3.47 -5.29 13.49
C THR A 251 -3.50 -3.92 12.81
N PRO A 252 -2.64 -2.97 13.19
CA PRO A 252 -2.52 -1.71 12.47
C PRO A 252 -2.13 -1.91 11.00
N ILE A 253 -2.90 -1.29 10.09
CA ILE A 253 -2.65 -1.25 8.65
C ILE A 253 -2.32 0.19 8.23
N ASP A 254 -1.09 0.43 7.79
CA ASP A 254 -0.61 1.78 7.43
C ASP A 254 -1.07 2.22 6.04
N GLY A 255 -1.54 1.30 5.19
CA GLY A 255 -1.98 1.64 3.84
C GLY A 255 -1.73 0.54 2.84
N SER A 256 -1.64 0.92 1.57
CA SER A 256 -1.31 0.06 0.45
C SER A 256 0.06 0.42 -0.13
N SER A 257 0.83 -0.61 -0.44
CA SER A 257 2.09 -0.50 -1.20
C SER A 257 1.91 -0.81 -2.69
N ASP A 258 0.70 -1.24 -3.09
CA ASP A 258 0.27 -1.47 -4.49
C ASP A 258 -1.20 -1.05 -4.62
N ASP A 259 -1.45 0.21 -4.97
CA ASP A 259 -2.80 0.78 -5.05
C ASP A 259 -3.65 0.14 -6.16
N ASP A 260 -3.01 -0.23 -7.28
CA ASP A 260 -3.69 -0.88 -8.41
C ASP A 260 -4.31 -2.20 -7.96
N ILE A 261 -3.52 -3.06 -7.30
CA ILE A 261 -3.99 -4.33 -6.76
C ILE A 261 -4.88 -4.13 -5.53
N ASN A 262 -4.68 -3.07 -4.74
CA ASN A 262 -5.53 -2.79 -3.58
C ASN A 262 -7.00 -2.58 -3.98
N MET A 263 -7.25 -1.83 -5.06
CA MET A 263 -8.61 -1.69 -5.60
C MET A 263 -9.19 -3.04 -6.03
N TYR A 264 -8.42 -3.90 -6.72
CA TYR A 264 -8.88 -5.25 -7.06
C TYR A 264 -9.15 -6.12 -5.82
N THR A 265 -8.38 -5.94 -4.75
CA THR A 265 -8.59 -6.63 -3.46
C THR A 265 -9.90 -6.19 -2.82
N GLY A 266 -10.18 -4.89 -2.80
CA GLY A 266 -11.45 -4.36 -2.30
C GLY A 266 -12.64 -4.82 -3.13
N LEU A 267 -12.50 -4.86 -4.46
CA LEU A 267 -13.53 -5.39 -5.33
C LEU A 267 -13.75 -6.90 -5.12
N LEU A 268 -12.70 -7.67 -4.83
CA LEU A 268 -12.85 -9.08 -4.44
C LEU A 268 -13.65 -9.22 -3.13
N ILE A 269 -13.38 -8.40 -2.12
CA ILE A 269 -14.15 -8.36 -0.85
C ILE A 269 -15.63 -8.07 -1.16
N GLN A 270 -15.88 -7.04 -1.97
CA GLN A 270 -17.24 -6.61 -2.32
C GLN A 270 -17.99 -7.67 -3.15
N ASP A 271 -17.37 -8.18 -4.21
CA ASP A 271 -17.99 -9.13 -5.14
C ASP A 271 -18.27 -10.49 -4.49
N LYS A 272 -17.50 -10.84 -3.45
CA LYS A 272 -17.72 -12.03 -2.62
C LYS A 272 -18.64 -11.78 -1.42
N GLY A 273 -19.08 -10.54 -1.21
CA GLY A 273 -20.03 -10.18 -0.17
C GLY A 273 -19.50 -10.29 1.26
N LEU A 274 -18.18 -10.17 1.45
CA LEU A 274 -17.55 -10.23 2.77
C LEU A 274 -18.03 -9.09 3.67
N HIS A 275 -18.11 -9.37 4.96
CA HIS A 275 -18.18 -8.35 6.00
C HIS A 275 -16.77 -7.85 6.32
N THR A 276 -16.64 -6.59 6.73
CA THR A 276 -15.38 -6.04 7.22
C THR A 276 -15.54 -5.54 8.65
N LYS A 277 -14.51 -5.77 9.46
CA LYS A 277 -14.47 -5.32 10.86
C LYS A 277 -13.10 -4.76 11.17
N VAL A 278 -13.05 -3.57 11.77
CA VAL A 278 -11.88 -3.09 12.51
C VAL A 278 -12.07 -3.46 13.97
N SER A 279 -11.16 -4.26 14.53
CA SER A 279 -11.21 -4.67 15.94
C SER A 279 -10.60 -3.59 16.85
N LYS A 280 -10.69 -3.77 18.17
CA LYS A 280 -10.05 -2.88 19.16
C LYS A 280 -8.55 -2.72 18.99
N THR A 281 -7.87 -3.75 18.49
CA THR A 281 -6.41 -3.74 18.29
C THR A 281 -6.01 -3.36 16.87
N GLY A 282 -6.97 -3.31 15.95
CA GLY A 282 -6.75 -2.95 14.56
C GLY A 282 -6.94 -1.46 14.28
N SER A 283 -6.33 -1.02 13.19
CA SER A 283 -6.60 0.25 12.54
C SER A 283 -6.46 0.09 11.04
N VAL A 284 -7.16 0.93 10.29
CA VAL A 284 -7.07 1.02 8.83
C VAL A 284 -6.76 2.45 8.44
N PHE A 285 -5.69 2.63 7.68
CA PHE A 285 -5.26 3.92 7.15
C PHE A 285 -5.12 3.82 5.63
N SER A 286 -5.36 4.91 4.90
CA SER A 286 -5.13 4.97 3.45
C SER A 286 -5.83 3.81 2.70
N GLY A 287 -5.11 3.04 1.88
CA GLY A 287 -5.63 1.83 1.23
C GLY A 287 -6.24 0.77 2.16
N GLY A 288 -5.91 0.76 3.45
CA GLY A 288 -6.63 -0.03 4.45
C GLY A 288 -8.08 0.39 4.61
N THR A 289 -8.34 1.71 4.59
CA THR A 289 -9.70 2.27 4.63
C THR A 289 -10.45 1.90 3.35
N ASP A 290 -9.76 1.87 2.20
CA ASP A 290 -10.35 1.39 0.95
C ASP A 290 -10.90 -0.03 1.12
N LEU A 291 -10.09 -0.96 1.63
CA LEU A 291 -10.54 -2.35 1.87
C LEU A 291 -11.63 -2.45 2.92
N PHE A 292 -11.57 -1.64 3.99
CA PHE A 292 -12.63 -1.59 4.99
C PHE A 292 -13.96 -1.20 4.35
N THR A 293 -13.99 -0.15 3.53
CA THR A 293 -15.23 0.32 2.88
C THR A 293 -15.83 -0.65 1.86
N ALA A 294 -15.07 -1.64 1.39
CA ALA A 294 -15.54 -2.67 0.46
C ALA A 294 -16.47 -3.73 1.09
N GLY A 295 -16.56 -3.79 2.43
CA GLY A 295 -17.41 -4.75 3.12
C GLY A 295 -18.90 -4.50 2.95
N LYS A 296 -19.67 -5.58 2.81
CA LYS A 296 -21.15 -5.57 2.80
C LYS A 296 -21.72 -4.92 4.07
N THR A 297 -21.17 -5.32 5.22
CA THR A 297 -21.29 -4.57 6.48
C THR A 297 -19.90 -4.21 6.97
N ARG A 298 -19.82 -3.10 7.71
CA ARG A 298 -18.59 -2.40 8.09
C ARG A 298 -18.67 -2.03 9.56
N THR A 299 -18.07 -2.85 10.41
CA THR A 299 -18.11 -2.65 11.87
C THR A 299 -16.80 -2.05 12.36
N LEU A 300 -16.88 -0.92 13.07
CA LEU A 300 -15.77 -0.37 13.82
C LEU A 300 -15.97 -0.67 15.30
N GLU A 301 -15.10 -1.46 15.90
CA GLU A 301 -15.06 -1.67 17.36
C GLU A 301 -14.03 -0.69 17.96
N LEU A 302 -14.50 0.30 18.72
CA LEU A 302 -13.63 1.33 19.27
C LEU A 302 -12.65 0.73 20.30
N ASN A 303 -11.38 1.12 20.20
CA ASN A 303 -10.34 0.74 21.15
C ASN A 303 -10.71 1.17 22.58
N ASP A 304 -11.07 2.46 22.73
CA ASP A 304 -11.65 3.06 23.92
C ASP A 304 -12.98 3.77 23.55
N PRO A 305 -14.13 3.21 23.95
CA PRO A 305 -15.43 3.81 23.66
C PRO A 305 -15.70 5.11 24.45
N ASN A 306 -14.85 5.46 25.42
CA ASN A 306 -15.02 6.66 26.24
C ASN A 306 -14.37 7.91 25.65
N ILE A 307 -13.64 7.79 24.54
CA ILE A 307 -13.05 8.93 23.82
C ILE A 307 -13.66 9.07 22.42
N PRO A 308 -13.61 10.28 21.82
CA PRO A 308 -14.07 10.49 20.45
C PRO A 308 -13.42 9.52 19.44
N ALA A 309 -14.18 9.13 18.41
CA ALA A 309 -13.77 8.11 17.43
C ALA A 309 -12.41 8.45 16.77
N GLU A 310 -12.20 9.70 16.38
CA GLU A 310 -10.95 10.16 15.78
C GLU A 310 -9.74 10.05 16.72
N LYS A 311 -9.95 10.13 18.04
CA LYS A 311 -8.87 9.98 19.03
C LYS A 311 -8.45 8.54 19.24
N ASN A 312 -9.27 7.57 18.83
CA ASN A 312 -8.89 6.17 18.78
C ASN A 312 -7.89 5.89 17.64
N LYS A 313 -7.81 6.77 16.62
CA LYS A 313 -6.89 6.65 15.47
C LYS A 313 -7.05 5.34 14.67
N GLN A 314 -8.26 4.78 14.65
CA GLN A 314 -8.53 3.47 14.04
C GLN A 314 -8.94 3.53 12.57
N VAL A 315 -9.48 4.65 12.09
CA VAL A 315 -9.86 4.84 10.69
C VAL A 315 -9.30 6.18 10.23
N GLY A 316 -8.42 6.17 9.25
CA GLY A 316 -7.85 7.40 8.72
C GLY A 316 -7.67 7.39 7.21
N VAL A 317 -7.61 8.59 6.65
CA VAL A 317 -7.53 8.88 5.22
C VAL A 317 -6.53 9.99 4.96
N HIS A 318 -6.02 10.03 3.73
CA HIS A 318 -5.23 11.13 3.20
C HIS A 318 -5.31 11.14 1.66
N SER A 319 -4.82 12.20 1.03
CA SER A 319 -4.66 12.29 -0.41
C SER A 319 -3.56 11.36 -0.91
N TRP A 320 -3.52 11.03 -2.20
CA TRP A 320 -2.34 10.45 -2.83
C TRP A 320 -1.51 11.52 -3.52
N SER A 321 -0.28 11.16 -3.87
CA SER A 321 0.59 11.92 -4.76
C SER A 321 1.28 10.97 -5.73
N GLU A 322 1.72 11.50 -6.86
CA GLU A 322 2.51 10.75 -7.84
C GLU A 322 3.88 11.43 -7.99
N ASP A 323 4.94 10.64 -7.94
CA ASP A 323 6.28 11.11 -8.29
C ASP A 323 6.44 11.05 -9.81
N ASP A 324 6.69 12.22 -10.43
CA ASP A 324 7.11 12.27 -11.83
C ASP A 324 8.61 11.94 -11.90
N GLU A 325 8.93 10.71 -12.32
CA GLU A 325 10.31 10.24 -12.43
C GLU A 325 11.16 11.03 -13.44
N LYS A 326 10.54 11.70 -14.43
CA LYS A 326 11.26 12.49 -15.44
C LYS A 326 11.65 13.87 -14.90
N THR A 327 10.78 14.46 -14.09
CA THR A 327 11.02 15.80 -13.52
C THR A 327 11.52 15.76 -12.08
N GLY A 328 11.46 14.61 -11.43
CA GLY A 328 11.76 14.44 -10.00
C GLY A 328 10.77 15.14 -9.08
N LYS A 329 9.59 15.52 -9.60
CA LYS A 329 8.60 16.32 -8.87
C LYS A 329 7.45 15.44 -8.39
N THR A 330 7.14 15.53 -7.11
CA THR A 330 5.91 14.97 -6.54
C THR A 330 4.72 15.89 -6.86
N VAL A 331 3.66 15.32 -7.42
CA VAL A 331 2.40 16.00 -7.75
C VAL A 331 1.30 15.48 -6.85
N GLU A 332 0.80 16.33 -5.97
CA GLU A 332 -0.39 16.05 -5.15
C GLU A 332 -1.63 15.85 -6.04
N ALA A 333 -2.48 14.88 -5.69
CA ALA A 333 -3.73 14.63 -6.42
C ALA A 333 -4.63 15.86 -6.54
N THR A 334 -4.63 16.73 -5.53
CA THR A 334 -5.43 17.96 -5.51
C THR A 334 -4.95 19.02 -6.51
N ASN A 335 -3.70 18.90 -7.01
CA ASN A 335 -3.16 19.73 -8.08
C ASN A 335 -3.51 19.20 -9.47
N ILE A 336 -4.06 17.99 -9.57
CA ILE A 336 -4.52 17.40 -10.83
C ILE A 336 -6.01 17.76 -11.00
N PRO A 337 -6.45 18.24 -12.18
CA PRO A 337 -7.86 18.50 -12.41
C PRO A 337 -8.69 17.23 -12.20
N TYR A 338 -9.76 17.30 -11.39
CA TYR A 338 -10.60 16.13 -11.09
C TYR A 338 -11.22 15.46 -12.33
N THR A 339 -11.29 16.15 -13.47
CA THR A 339 -11.76 15.58 -14.75
C THR A 339 -10.71 14.71 -15.44
N ASN A 340 -9.47 14.73 -14.98
CA ASN A 340 -8.36 13.92 -15.46
C ASN A 340 -8.65 12.41 -15.24
N GLU A 341 -8.04 11.57 -16.06
CA GLU A 341 -8.20 10.13 -16.00
C GLU A 341 -7.58 9.46 -14.77
N SER A 342 -6.54 10.06 -14.17
CA SER A 342 -5.90 9.54 -12.95
C SER A 342 -6.89 9.36 -11.79
N HIS A 343 -7.90 10.22 -11.70
CA HIS A 343 -8.93 10.13 -10.67
C HIS A 343 -9.99 9.03 -10.92
N ARG A 344 -10.08 8.50 -12.15
CA ARG A 344 -11.22 7.66 -12.55
C ARG A 344 -11.23 6.30 -11.87
N ALA A 345 -10.07 5.69 -11.65
CA ALA A 345 -9.98 4.37 -11.03
C ALA A 345 -10.53 4.42 -9.59
N GLN A 346 -10.00 5.32 -8.76
CA GLN A 346 -10.46 5.51 -7.39
C GLN A 346 -11.91 6.00 -7.30
N ALA A 347 -12.31 6.95 -8.15
CA ALA A 347 -13.71 7.38 -8.21
C ALA A 347 -14.67 6.23 -8.55
N THR A 348 -14.28 5.35 -9.49
CA THR A 348 -15.07 4.17 -9.84
C THR A 348 -15.09 3.14 -8.71
N TYR A 349 -13.94 2.91 -8.07
CA TYR A 349 -13.82 2.02 -6.92
C TYR A 349 -14.78 2.43 -5.81
N PHE A 350 -14.70 3.67 -5.33
CA PHE A 350 -15.59 4.15 -4.27
C PHE A 350 -17.05 4.24 -4.69
N GLN A 351 -17.33 4.58 -5.95
CA GLN A 351 -18.69 4.54 -6.49
C GLN A 351 -19.29 3.13 -6.41
N ARG A 352 -18.49 2.08 -6.60
CA ARG A 352 -18.92 0.69 -6.42
C ARG A 352 -19.09 0.35 -4.94
N THR A 353 -18.12 0.64 -4.08
CA THR A 353 -18.11 0.21 -2.67
C THR A 353 -19.07 0.97 -1.76
N LEU A 354 -19.25 2.28 -2.00
CA LEU A 354 -20.06 3.18 -1.17
C LEU A 354 -21.32 3.71 -1.87
N GLY A 355 -21.55 3.32 -3.13
CA GLY A 355 -22.72 3.79 -3.89
C GLY A 355 -22.69 5.30 -4.12
N ASP A 356 -23.82 5.96 -3.94
CA ASP A 356 -24.00 7.41 -4.19
C ASP A 356 -23.06 8.31 -3.38
N LYS A 357 -22.50 7.80 -2.27
CA LYS A 357 -21.51 8.51 -1.44
C LYS A 357 -20.06 8.36 -1.92
N GLY A 358 -19.79 7.44 -2.84
CA GLY A 358 -18.44 7.06 -3.23
C GLY A 358 -17.59 8.19 -3.77
N ILE A 359 -18.09 8.92 -4.75
CA ILE A 359 -17.33 10.04 -5.36
C ILE A 359 -17.11 11.16 -4.34
N ASP A 360 -18.09 11.43 -3.47
CA ASP A 360 -17.96 12.46 -2.44
C ASP A 360 -16.96 12.05 -1.36
N PHE A 361 -16.95 10.78 -0.96
CA PHE A 361 -15.96 10.24 -0.05
C PHE A 361 -14.55 10.31 -0.64
N TYR A 362 -14.37 9.94 -1.91
CA TYR A 362 -13.08 10.08 -2.59
C TYR A 362 -12.59 11.53 -2.60
N LEU A 363 -13.44 12.49 -2.96
CA LEU A 363 -13.07 13.90 -2.93
C LEU A 363 -12.80 14.42 -1.51
N PHE A 364 -13.43 13.83 -0.50
CA PHE A 364 -13.14 14.10 0.90
C PHE A 364 -11.74 13.61 1.26
N THR A 365 -11.35 12.36 0.94
CA THR A 365 -10.02 11.84 1.28
C THR A 365 -8.90 12.73 0.74
N LEU A 366 -9.04 13.23 -0.49
CA LEU A 366 -8.07 14.14 -1.12
C LEU A 366 -7.93 15.49 -0.38
N LYS A 367 -8.99 15.97 0.27
CA LYS A 367 -9.02 17.29 0.91
C LYS A 367 -8.68 17.24 2.40
N SER A 368 -8.85 16.08 3.03
CA SER A 368 -8.72 15.94 4.48
C SER A 368 -7.27 16.02 4.95
N ALA A 369 -6.32 15.48 4.18
CA ALA A 369 -4.90 15.57 4.46
C ALA A 369 -4.06 15.42 3.18
N PRO A 370 -2.86 16.04 3.09
CA PRO A 370 -1.91 15.81 1.99
C PRO A 370 -1.37 14.37 1.99
N ALA A 371 -0.63 13.96 0.96
CA ALA A 371 -0.08 12.60 0.86
C ALA A 371 0.78 12.16 2.05
N GLU A 372 1.53 13.09 2.64
CA GLU A 372 2.37 12.86 3.83
C GLU A 372 1.63 13.11 5.15
N GLY A 373 0.32 13.38 5.09
CA GLY A 373 -0.52 13.74 6.24
C GLY A 373 -1.44 12.61 6.68
N ALA A 374 -2.20 12.88 7.75
CA ALA A 374 -3.20 11.95 8.26
C ALA A 374 -4.43 12.70 8.78
N HIS A 375 -5.61 12.29 8.33
CA HIS A 375 -6.89 12.67 8.90
C HIS A 375 -7.58 11.45 9.49
N TYR A 376 -7.69 11.38 10.81
CA TYR A 376 -8.49 10.36 11.48
C TYR A 376 -9.95 10.79 11.50
N MET A 377 -10.83 9.93 10.99
CA MET A 377 -12.22 10.29 10.75
C MET A 377 -13.00 10.41 12.06
N THR A 378 -13.75 11.51 12.18
CA THR A 378 -14.73 11.70 13.25
C THR A 378 -15.94 10.79 13.06
N ARG A 379 -16.73 10.60 14.13
CA ARG A 379 -17.98 9.83 14.04
C ARG A 379 -18.93 10.37 12.97
N SER A 380 -19.08 11.70 12.89
CA SER A 380 -19.97 12.33 11.92
C SER A 380 -19.51 12.10 10.48
N GLU A 381 -18.20 12.09 10.22
CA GLU A 381 -17.65 11.80 8.89
C GLU A 381 -17.84 10.32 8.52
N LEU A 382 -17.58 9.40 9.46
CA LEU A 382 -17.79 7.96 9.26
C LEU A 382 -19.24 7.65 8.87
N GLU A 383 -20.20 8.32 9.50
CA GLU A 383 -21.63 8.18 9.23
C GLU A 383 -22.04 8.89 7.92
N SER A 384 -21.57 10.13 7.69
CA SER A 384 -21.96 10.95 6.53
C SER A 384 -21.56 10.33 5.19
N TYR A 385 -20.37 9.72 5.14
CA TYR A 385 -19.86 9.00 3.97
C TYR A 385 -20.22 7.52 3.98
N ARG A 386 -20.93 7.05 5.01
CA ARG A 386 -21.30 5.64 5.21
C ARG A 386 -20.08 4.72 5.20
N VAL A 387 -18.95 5.15 5.76
CA VAL A 387 -17.75 4.31 5.91
C VAL A 387 -18.02 3.13 6.86
N THR A 388 -18.81 3.37 7.91
CA THR A 388 -19.26 2.34 8.85
C THR A 388 -20.76 2.07 8.70
N THR A 389 -21.17 0.81 8.89
CA THR A 389 -22.58 0.46 9.13
C THR A 389 -22.91 0.35 10.61
N SER A 390 -21.90 0.15 11.47
CA SER A 390 -22.05 0.11 12.92
C SER A 390 -20.74 0.52 13.60
N ILE A 391 -20.85 1.21 14.73
CA ILE A 391 -19.74 1.56 15.63
C ILE A 391 -20.11 0.98 16.99
N GLN A 392 -19.19 0.21 17.57
CA GLN A 392 -19.36 -0.55 18.81
C GLN A 392 -18.40 -0.06 19.88
#